data_AF-A0A7C3XMX6-F1
#
_entry.id   AF-A0A7C3XMX6-F1
#
_cell.length_a   1.000
_cell.length_b   1.000
_cell.length_c   1.000
_cell.angle_alpha   90.00
_cell.angle_beta   90.00
_cell.angle_gamma   90.00
#
_symmetry.space_group_name_H-M   'P 1'
#
loop_
_entity.id
_entity.type
_entity.pdbx_description
1 polymer ?
#
loop_
_entity_poly.entity_id
_entity_poly.type
_entity_poly.pdbx_seq_one_letter_code
_entity_poly.pdbx_strand_id
1 'polypeptide(L)' 'GEIVVCPDCGLELEVKKIGTGKIELRQITIEREDWGE' A
#
# COMPACT_ATOMS: atom_id res chain seq x y z
N GLY A 1 -2.30 -6.59 -6.17
CA GLY A 1 -3.51 -5.78 -6.38
C GLY A 1 -3.19 -4.67 -7.35
N GLU A 2 -4.05 -3.66 -7.45
CA GLU A 2 -3.68 -2.37 -8.06
C GLU A 2 -2.92 -1.55 -7.02
N ILE A 3 -1.88 -0.82 -7.41
CA ILE A 3 -1.13 0.08 -6.51
C ILE A 3 -1.57 1.49 -6.81
N VAL A 4 -1.94 2.23 -5.75
CA VAL A 4 -2.35 3.63 -5.84
C VAL A 4 -1.54 4.46 -4.87
N VAL A 5 -1.27 5.71 -5.22
CA VAL A 5 -0.58 6.67 -4.34
C VAL A 5 -1.62 7.59 -3.73
N CYS A 6 -1.59 7.75 -2.41
CA CYS A 6 -2.45 8.71 -1.72
C CYS A 6 -2.04 10.14 -2.12
N PRO A 7 -2.91 10.93 -2.77
CA PRO A 7 -2.56 12.29 -3.20
C PRO A 7 -2.32 13.25 -2.04
N ASP A 8 -2.82 12.93 -0.84
CA ASP A 8 -2.70 13.78 0.36
C ASP A 8 -1.36 13.60 1.08
N CYS A 9 -0.88 12.36 1.20
CA CYS A 9 0.30 12.03 2.03
C CYS A 9 1.42 11.29 1.28
N GLY A 10 1.20 10.91 0.02
CA GLY A 10 2.20 10.22 -0.80
C GLY A 10 2.41 8.74 -0.46
N LEU A 11 1.61 8.15 0.44
CA LEU A 11 1.70 6.72 0.76
C LEU A 11 1.34 5.85 -0.44
N GLU A 12 2.14 4.82 -0.68
CA GLU A 12 1.84 3.75 -1.62
C GLU A 12 0.91 2.72 -0.95
N LEU A 13 -0.24 2.45 -1.56
CA LEU A 13 -1.27 1.56 -1.04
C LEU A 13 -1.60 0.47 -2.07
N GLU A 14 -1.66 -0.79 -1.64
CA GLU A 14 -2.16 -1.90 -2.44
C GLU A 14 -3.68 -2.07 -2.23
N VAL A 15 -4.42 -2.10 -3.33
CA VAL A 15 -5.86 -2.39 -3.36
C VAL A 15 -6.11 -3.90 -3.36
N LYS A 16 -6.85 -4.39 -2.37
CA LYS A 16 -7.33 -5.78 -2.27
C LYS A 16 -8.85 -5.84 -2.27
N LYS A 17 -9.43 -6.77 -3.04
CA LYS A 17 -10.86 -7.07 -3.00
C LYS A 17 -11.11 -8.13 -1.93
N ILE A 18 -11.94 -7.83 -0.94
CA ILE A 18 -12.20 -8.73 0.21
C ILE A 18 -13.64 -9.25 0.27
N GLY A 19 -14.41 -9.09 -0.82
CA GLY A 19 -15.78 -9.58 -0.93
C GLY A 19 -16.62 -8.72 -1.89
N THR A 20 -17.94 -8.92 -1.87
CA THR A 20 -18.88 -8.15 -2.69
C THR A 20 -18.91 -6.69 -2.25
N GLY A 21 -18.37 -5.81 -3.12
CA GLY A 21 -18.40 -4.37 -2.93
C GLY A 21 -17.43 -3.81 -1.88
N LYS A 22 -16.57 -4.64 -1.29
CA LYS A 22 -15.58 -4.20 -0.29
C LYS A 22 -14.17 -4.28 -0.84
N ILE A 23 -13.46 -3.17 -0.71
CA ILE A 23 -12.02 -3.08 -0.93
C ILE A 23 -11.32 -2.81 0.40
N GLU A 24 -10.11 -3.33 0.51
CA GLU A 24 -9.18 -3.05 1.59
C GLU A 24 -7.95 -2.38 0.97
N LEU A 25 -7.43 -1.37 1.65
CA LEU A 25 -6.18 -0.70 1.29
C LEU A 25 -5.11 -1.11 2.30
N ARG A 26 -4.03 -1.70 1.80
CA ARG A 26 -2.87 -2.06 2.63
C ARG A 26 -1.72 -1.13 2.30
N GLN A 27 -1.19 -0.44 3.30
CA GLN A 27 0.02 0.36 3.12
C GLN A 27 1.20 -0.53 2.72
N ILE A 28 1.87 -0.12 1.65
CA ILE A 28 3.13 -0.71 1.24
C ILE A 28 4.22 0.05 2.00
N THR A 29 4.75 -0.59 3.03
CA THR A 29 5.95 -0.09 3.70
C THR A 29 7.14 -0.72 3.01
N ILE A 30 7.87 0.06 2.22
CA ILE A 30 9.23 -0.31 1.84
C ILE A 30 10.08 -0.06 3.07
N GLU A 31 10.39 -1.11 3.81
CA GLU A 31 11.36 -1.06 4.91
C GLU A 31 12.70 -0.57 4.30
N ARG A 32 13.07 0.67 4.59
CA ARG A 32 14.32 1.29 4.17
C ARG A 32 15.31 1.35 5.32
N GLU A 33 15.47 0.25 6.06
CA GLU A 33 16.50 0.07 7.10
C GLU A 33 16.75 -1.46 7.14
N ASP A 34 17.69 -2.03 6.39
CA ASP A 34 19.12 -2.02 6.69
C ASP A 34 19.88 -2.52 5.43
N TRP A 35 20.24 -1.61 4.52
CA TRP A 35 21.16 -1.93 3.42
C TRP A 35 22.58 -1.59 3.88
N GLY A 36 23.10 -2.39 4.81
CA GLY A 36 24.52 -2.42 5.15
C GLY A 36 24.85 -2.09 6.60
N GLU A 37 24.95 -3.14 7.42
CA GLU A 37 26.18 -3.41 8.17
C GLU A 37 27.21 -4.15 7.29
#